data_AF-A0A6A4RBW7-F1
#
_entry.id   AF-A0A6A4RBW7-F1
#
_cell.length_a   1.000
_cell.length_b   1.000
_cell.length_c   1.000
_cell.angle_alpha   90.00
_cell.angle_beta   90.00
_cell.angle_gamma   90.00
#
_symmetry.space_group_name_H-M   'P 1'
#
loop_
_entity.id
_entity.type
_entity.pdbx_description
1 polymer ?
#
loop_
_entity_poly.entity_id
_entity_poly.type
_entity_poly.pdbx_seq_one_letter_code
_entity_poly.pdbx_strand_id
1 'polypeptide(L)'
;FMRFDPARCTLNLFPSERFSRDYYKRLQDVPIGEGVASFGEAAYLRRQVITEDIQTDPRWSSFRSAALAEGLHACWSSPVLTNQGELLGTFGTYYREPIAPSEMSRRRLHQAAALIALAVIRDRDIHCHRTLAEWHHSLFVNHPDGVYEFDLEGRFQRGNTALEKITGYTEKELLGRHFNEFIAPGYRELTQKAFDAARHGAARHYETVGAHADGYRYHLEITNFPVTIEGEIVGVYGICRDITERKHQEASLRLLQRGIEASPNGVLMADASQDQMPLVYANEAFCR
;
A
#
# COMPACT_ATOMS: atom_id res chain seq x y z
N PHE A 1 4.09 6.37 -29.14
CA PHE A 1 4.60 5.29 -28.27
C PHE A 1 3.49 4.27 -28.11
N MET A 2 3.80 2.99 -28.28
CA MET A 2 2.87 1.89 -27.99
C MET A 2 3.33 1.21 -26.71
N ARG A 3 2.49 1.20 -25.68
CA ARG A 3 2.77 0.59 -24.39
C ARG A 3 2.64 -0.92 -24.48
N PHE A 4 3.58 -1.65 -23.89
CA PHE A 4 3.50 -3.10 -23.77
C PHE A 4 2.59 -3.50 -22.61
N ASP A 5 1.69 -4.45 -22.86
CA ASP A 5 0.91 -5.16 -21.86
C ASP A 5 1.52 -6.56 -21.67
N PRO A 6 2.19 -6.83 -20.53
CA PRO A 6 2.83 -8.12 -20.28
C PRO A 6 1.82 -9.25 -20.10
N ALA A 7 0.60 -8.98 -19.63
CA ALA A 7 -0.40 -10.02 -19.37
C ALA A 7 -0.97 -10.61 -20.66
N ARG A 8 -1.12 -9.77 -21.68
CA ARG A 8 -1.64 -10.17 -23.01
C ARG A 8 -0.54 -10.35 -24.06
N CYS A 9 0.68 -9.94 -23.75
CA CYS A 9 1.79 -9.84 -24.71
C CYS A 9 1.42 -9.01 -25.95
N THR A 10 0.72 -7.89 -25.72
CA THR A 10 0.27 -6.97 -26.77
C THR A 10 0.84 -5.57 -26.61
N LEU A 11 0.79 -4.79 -27.68
CA LEU A 11 1.12 -3.38 -27.74
C LEU A 11 -0.16 -2.55 -27.93
N ASN A 12 -0.28 -1.48 -27.16
CA ASN A 12 -1.40 -0.56 -27.20
C ASN A 12 -0.90 0.85 -27.48
N LEU A 13 -1.37 1.47 -28.57
CA LEU A 13 -1.00 2.84 -28.89
C LEU A 13 -1.55 3.80 -27.83
N PHE A 14 -0.69 4.65 -27.27
CA PHE A 14 -1.12 5.72 -26.37
C PHE A 14 -2.09 6.70 -27.08
N PRO A 15 -3.13 7.20 -26.38
CA PRO A 15 -4.06 8.18 -26.95
C PRO A 15 -3.33 9.34 -27.63
N SER A 16 -3.70 9.62 -28.88
CA SER A 16 -3.10 10.69 -29.68
C SER A 16 -4.13 11.25 -30.66
N GLU A 17 -4.08 12.57 -30.87
CA GLU A 17 -4.90 13.25 -31.88
C GLU A 17 -4.27 13.19 -33.30
N ARG A 18 -3.09 12.58 -33.45
CA ARG A 18 -2.35 12.55 -34.72
C ARG A 18 -2.85 11.52 -35.73
N PHE A 19 -3.65 10.55 -35.29
CA PHE A 19 -4.17 9.47 -36.12
C PHE A 19 -5.69 9.47 -36.10
N SER A 20 -6.31 8.96 -37.17
CA SER A 20 -7.75 8.73 -37.15
C SER A 20 -8.15 7.76 -36.04
N ARG A 21 -9.42 7.86 -35.60
CA ARG A 21 -10.00 6.93 -34.62
C ARG A 21 -9.93 5.48 -35.10
N ASP A 22 -10.08 5.24 -36.39
CA ASP A 22 -10.06 3.89 -36.96
C ASP A 22 -8.66 3.29 -36.92
N TYR A 23 -7.63 4.08 -37.25
CA TYR A 23 -6.25 3.64 -37.12
C TYR A 23 -5.86 3.43 -35.65
N TYR A 24 -6.25 4.35 -34.75
CA TYR A 24 -6.02 4.20 -33.31
C TYR A 24 -6.59 2.89 -32.75
N LYS A 25 -7.85 2.55 -33.10
CA LYS A 25 -8.51 1.30 -32.68
C LYS A 25 -7.78 0.06 -33.18
N ARG A 26 -7.27 0.09 -34.42
CA ARG A 26 -6.50 -1.03 -35.00
C ARG A 26 -5.14 -1.24 -34.33
N LEU A 27 -4.62 -0.21 -33.69
CA LEU A 27 -3.35 -0.25 -32.95
C LEU A 27 -3.54 -0.49 -31.44
N GLN A 28 -4.70 -1.02 -31.04
CA GLN A 28 -4.93 -1.57 -29.70
C GLN A 28 -4.82 -3.09 -29.74
N ASP A 29 -4.34 -3.67 -28.64
CA ASP A 29 -4.14 -5.11 -28.46
C ASP A 29 -3.34 -5.79 -29.60
N VAL A 30 -2.35 -5.08 -30.17
CA VAL A 30 -1.54 -5.64 -31.27
C VAL A 30 -0.52 -6.65 -30.72
N PRO A 31 -0.51 -7.92 -31.14
CA PRO A 31 0.48 -8.88 -30.65
C PRO A 31 1.91 -8.47 -31.00
N ILE A 32 2.87 -8.92 -30.19
CA ILE A 32 4.29 -8.85 -30.56
C ILE A 32 4.69 -10.14 -31.29
N GLY A 33 5.52 -10.04 -32.32
CA GLY A 33 5.98 -11.21 -33.07
C GLY A 33 6.74 -10.83 -34.34
N GLU A 34 7.38 -11.81 -34.97
CA GLU A 34 7.95 -11.65 -36.30
C GLU A 34 6.84 -11.38 -37.32
N GLY A 35 7.07 -10.44 -38.23
CA GLY A 35 6.08 -10.11 -39.26
C GLY A 35 4.93 -9.24 -38.78
N VAL A 36 4.93 -8.77 -37.52
CA VAL A 36 3.85 -7.92 -36.97
C VAL A 36 4.22 -6.44 -37.05
N ALA A 37 4.31 -5.92 -38.28
CA ALA A 37 4.79 -4.57 -38.60
C ALA A 37 6.16 -4.24 -37.97
N SER A 38 6.66 -3.02 -38.18
CA SER A 38 7.95 -2.64 -37.59
C SER A 38 7.88 -2.56 -36.06
N PHE A 39 6.74 -2.15 -35.49
CA PHE A 39 6.61 -1.93 -34.04
C PHE A 39 6.39 -3.22 -33.25
N GLY A 40 5.63 -4.20 -33.77
CA GLY A 40 5.45 -5.49 -33.09
C GLY A 40 6.71 -6.35 -33.18
N GLU A 41 7.41 -6.30 -34.31
CA GLU A 41 8.67 -7.00 -34.51
C GLU A 41 9.82 -6.36 -33.69
N ALA A 42 9.87 -5.04 -33.57
CA ALA A 42 10.87 -4.36 -32.72
C ALA A 42 10.72 -4.75 -31.24
N ALA A 43 9.49 -4.87 -30.75
CA ALA A 43 9.21 -5.37 -29.41
C ALA A 43 9.68 -6.82 -29.23
N TYR A 44 9.35 -7.68 -30.19
CA TYR A 44 9.70 -9.10 -30.16
C TYR A 44 11.22 -9.33 -30.19
N LEU A 45 11.92 -8.71 -31.15
CA LEU A 45 13.36 -8.89 -31.34
C LEU A 45 14.22 -8.08 -30.36
N ARG A 46 13.62 -7.16 -29.58
CA ARG A 46 14.32 -6.23 -28.68
C ARG A 46 15.43 -5.43 -29.37
N ARG A 47 15.25 -5.11 -30.64
CA ARG A 47 16.15 -4.26 -31.42
C ARG A 47 15.35 -3.33 -32.33
N GLN A 48 16.01 -2.29 -32.83
CA GLN A 48 15.40 -1.38 -33.79
C GLN A 48 15.02 -2.11 -35.07
N VAL A 49 13.81 -1.84 -35.57
CA VAL A 49 13.29 -2.37 -36.83
C VAL A 49 12.85 -1.22 -37.72
N ILE A 50 13.32 -1.25 -38.96
CA ILE A 50 13.10 -0.20 -39.95
C ILE A 50 12.24 -0.77 -41.08
N THR A 51 11.12 -0.10 -41.36
CA THR A 51 10.36 -0.23 -42.60
C THR A 51 10.58 1.04 -43.41
N GLU A 52 11.27 0.90 -44.54
CA GLU A 52 11.56 2.01 -45.46
C GLU A 52 10.37 2.33 -46.37
N ASP A 53 9.59 1.31 -46.73
CA ASP A 53 8.36 1.43 -47.51
C ASP A 53 7.28 0.44 -47.02
N ILE A 54 6.21 0.97 -46.41
CA ILE A 54 5.06 0.22 -45.88
C ILE A 54 4.28 -0.48 -47.00
N GLN A 55 4.28 0.08 -48.22
CA GLN A 55 3.52 -0.46 -49.33
C GLN A 55 4.07 -1.83 -49.78
N THR A 56 5.39 -1.97 -49.76
CA THR A 56 6.11 -3.16 -50.25
C THR A 56 6.54 -4.11 -49.14
N ASP A 57 6.69 -3.63 -47.90
CA ASP A 57 7.13 -4.45 -46.76
C ASP A 57 6.05 -5.51 -46.39
N PRO A 58 6.39 -6.82 -46.39
CA PRO A 58 5.45 -7.89 -46.08
C PRO A 58 4.98 -7.88 -44.61
N ARG A 59 5.80 -7.36 -43.69
CA ARG A 59 5.47 -7.28 -42.25
C ARG A 59 4.27 -6.37 -41.99
N TRP A 60 3.96 -5.48 -42.93
CA TRP A 60 2.82 -4.58 -42.83
C TRP A 60 1.51 -5.17 -43.35
N SER A 61 1.49 -6.40 -43.87
CA SER A 61 0.30 -6.98 -44.52
C SER A 61 -1.02 -6.76 -43.76
N SER A 62 -1.05 -6.98 -42.44
CA SER A 62 -2.24 -6.79 -41.59
C SER A 62 -2.63 -5.32 -41.33
N PHE A 63 -1.70 -4.38 -41.48
CA PHE A 63 -1.88 -2.97 -41.13
C PHE A 63 -1.75 -2.02 -42.32
N ARG A 64 -1.31 -2.51 -43.48
CA ARG A 64 -0.90 -1.72 -44.66
C ARG A 64 -2.01 -0.80 -45.15
N SER A 65 -3.21 -1.34 -45.37
CA SER A 65 -4.34 -0.56 -45.85
C SER A 65 -4.69 0.58 -44.90
N ALA A 66 -4.66 0.31 -43.60
CA ALA A 66 -4.94 1.31 -42.57
C ALA A 66 -3.82 2.36 -42.46
N ALA A 67 -2.56 1.95 -42.54
CA ALA A 67 -1.41 2.85 -42.50
C ALA A 67 -1.34 3.77 -43.75
N LEU A 68 -1.61 3.23 -44.94
CA LEU A 68 -1.66 4.01 -46.17
C LEU A 68 -2.85 4.98 -46.21
N ALA A 69 -4.00 4.62 -45.60
CA ALA A 69 -5.13 5.53 -45.46
C ALA A 69 -4.79 6.77 -44.59
N GLU A 70 -3.87 6.63 -43.63
CA GLU A 70 -3.30 7.74 -42.85
C GLU A 70 -2.18 8.50 -43.59
N GLY A 71 -1.83 8.08 -44.82
CA GLY A 71 -0.74 8.63 -45.61
C GLY A 71 0.66 8.26 -45.11
N LEU A 72 0.80 7.13 -44.40
CA LEU A 72 2.07 6.66 -43.86
C LEU A 72 2.76 5.73 -44.85
N HIS A 73 4.00 6.05 -45.20
CA HIS A 73 4.80 5.28 -46.16
C HIS A 73 6.07 4.69 -45.56
N ALA A 74 6.59 5.20 -44.44
CA ALA A 74 7.70 4.55 -43.72
C ALA A 74 7.46 4.57 -42.21
N CYS A 75 8.02 3.58 -41.51
CA CYS A 75 7.94 3.50 -40.05
C CYS A 75 9.24 2.94 -39.46
N TRP A 76 9.82 3.67 -38.52
CA TRP A 76 11.05 3.27 -37.84
C TRP A 76 10.74 3.06 -36.37
N SER A 77 10.88 1.83 -35.90
CA SER A 77 10.44 1.43 -34.56
C SER A 77 11.62 1.01 -33.71
N SER A 78 11.72 1.59 -32.51
CA SER A 78 12.73 1.24 -31.53
C SER A 78 12.06 0.71 -30.26
N PRO A 79 12.52 -0.41 -29.69
CA PRO A 79 12.00 -0.89 -28.41
C PRO A 79 12.42 0.08 -27.30
N VAL A 80 11.50 0.31 -26.37
CA VAL A 80 11.75 1.06 -25.15
C VAL A 80 11.98 0.04 -24.05
N LEU A 81 13.21 -0.07 -23.60
CA LEU A 81 13.68 -1.09 -22.66
C LEU A 81 14.19 -0.44 -21.38
N THR A 82 14.03 -1.12 -20.23
CA THR A 82 14.74 -0.76 -19.01
C THR A 82 16.22 -1.16 -19.10
N ASN A 83 17.04 -0.71 -18.14
CA ASN A 83 18.44 -1.14 -18.03
C ASN A 83 18.59 -2.66 -17.76
N GLN A 84 17.56 -3.31 -17.23
CA GLN A 84 17.48 -4.75 -16.99
C GLN A 84 16.93 -5.52 -18.20
N GLY A 85 16.57 -4.84 -19.30
CA GLY A 85 16.05 -5.46 -20.52
C GLY A 85 14.54 -5.78 -20.49
N GLU A 86 13.80 -5.26 -19.50
CA GLU A 86 12.33 -5.32 -19.49
C GLU A 86 11.78 -4.44 -20.63
N LEU A 87 10.80 -4.96 -21.37
CA LEU A 87 10.12 -4.22 -22.43
C LEU A 87 9.00 -3.34 -21.87
N LEU A 88 9.11 -2.03 -22.05
CA LEU A 88 8.07 -1.06 -21.67
C LEU A 88 7.10 -0.79 -22.84
N GLY A 89 7.56 -0.98 -24.07
CA GLY A 89 6.79 -0.70 -25.27
C GLY A 89 7.68 -0.40 -26.47
N THR A 90 7.11 0.24 -27.49
CA THR A 90 7.85 0.65 -28.69
C THR A 90 7.59 2.10 -29.05
N PHE A 91 8.65 2.75 -29.51
CA PHE A 91 8.63 4.10 -30.03
C PHE A 91 8.81 4.04 -31.54
N GLY A 92 7.72 4.34 -32.27
CA GLY A 92 7.72 4.43 -33.72
C GLY A 92 7.73 5.88 -34.19
N THR A 93 8.57 6.20 -35.18
CA THR A 93 8.44 7.40 -36.00
C THR A 93 7.86 7.04 -37.36
N TYR A 94 6.99 7.89 -37.88
CA TYR A 94 6.28 7.67 -39.13
C TYR A 94 6.60 8.77 -40.13
N TYR A 95 6.64 8.41 -41.41
CA TYR A 95 6.98 9.32 -42.52
C TYR A 95 5.97 9.15 -43.66
N ARG A 96 5.72 10.23 -44.41
CA ARG A 96 4.76 10.27 -45.52
C ARG A 96 5.38 9.88 -46.87
N GLU A 97 6.67 9.61 -46.90
CA GLU A 97 7.40 9.18 -48.08
C GLU A 97 8.24 7.95 -47.71
N PRO A 98 8.51 7.05 -48.66
CA PRO A 98 9.47 5.98 -48.47
C PRO A 98 10.85 6.54 -48.15
N ILE A 99 11.41 6.18 -46.99
CA ILE A 99 12.68 6.76 -46.53
C ILE A 99 13.46 5.80 -45.62
N ALA A 100 14.76 5.71 -45.88
CA ALA A 100 15.73 5.01 -45.04
C ALA A 100 16.39 5.97 -44.03
N PRO A 101 16.65 5.53 -42.78
CA PRO A 101 17.29 6.38 -41.78
C PRO A 101 18.79 6.53 -42.04
N SER A 102 19.29 7.76 -41.95
CA SER A 102 20.73 8.01 -41.83
C SER A 102 21.27 7.50 -40.49
N GLU A 103 22.59 7.31 -40.38
CA GLU A 103 23.22 6.87 -39.13
C GLU A 103 22.91 7.81 -37.94
N MET A 104 22.91 9.12 -38.19
CA MET A 104 22.52 10.12 -37.18
C MET A 104 21.07 9.96 -36.74
N SER A 105 20.15 9.67 -37.67
CA SER A 105 18.74 9.45 -37.34
C SER A 105 18.53 8.14 -36.56
N ARG A 106 19.27 7.07 -36.90
CA ARG A 106 19.28 5.81 -36.12
C ARG A 106 19.71 6.06 -34.67
N ARG A 107 20.81 6.80 -34.46
CA ARG A 107 21.31 7.15 -33.12
C ARG A 107 20.27 7.97 -32.33
N ARG A 108 19.66 8.97 -32.97
CA ARG A 108 18.62 9.81 -32.33
C ARG A 108 17.39 9.01 -31.91
N LEU A 109 16.95 8.06 -32.72
CA LEU A 109 15.83 7.17 -32.35
C LEU A 109 16.15 6.31 -31.13
N HIS A 110 17.37 5.77 -31.05
CA HIS A 110 17.81 5.00 -29.90
C HIS A 110 17.85 5.85 -28.63
N GLN A 111 18.41 7.06 -28.72
CA GLN A 111 18.41 8.02 -27.60
C GLN A 111 16.99 8.42 -27.17
N ALA A 112 16.09 8.66 -28.12
CA ALA A 112 14.69 8.96 -27.83
C ALA A 112 14.01 7.81 -27.10
N ALA A 113 14.23 6.56 -27.52
CA ALA A 113 13.70 5.38 -26.84
C ALA A 113 14.21 5.27 -25.39
N ALA A 114 15.50 5.53 -25.15
CA ALA A 114 16.08 5.53 -23.80
C ALA A 114 15.49 6.64 -22.90
N LEU A 115 15.27 7.84 -23.44
CA LEU A 115 14.62 8.93 -22.70
C LEU A 115 13.16 8.62 -22.36
N ILE A 116 12.43 7.97 -23.28
CA ILE A 116 11.07 7.49 -23.01
C ILE A 116 11.10 6.43 -21.91
N ALA A 117 12.07 5.51 -21.93
CA ALA A 117 12.20 4.50 -20.88
C ALA A 117 12.40 5.16 -19.51
N LEU A 118 13.32 6.13 -19.41
CA LEU A 118 13.57 6.88 -18.19
C LEU A 118 12.30 7.62 -17.70
N ALA A 119 11.57 8.26 -18.61
CA ALA A 119 10.33 8.96 -18.26
C ALA A 119 9.25 8.00 -17.74
N VAL A 120 9.07 6.84 -18.38
CA VAL A 120 8.09 5.82 -17.95
C VAL A 120 8.46 5.23 -16.60
N ILE A 121 9.74 4.90 -16.37
CA ILE A 121 10.22 4.38 -15.08
C ILE A 121 9.97 5.42 -13.98
N ARG A 122 10.37 6.68 -14.22
CA ARG A 122 10.19 7.76 -13.26
C ARG A 122 8.72 7.98 -12.91
N ASP A 123 7.83 7.93 -13.89
CA ASP A 123 6.38 8.07 -13.66
C ASP A 123 5.84 6.91 -12.81
N ARG A 124 6.26 5.67 -13.09
CA ARG A 124 5.91 4.49 -12.27
C ARG A 124 6.40 4.64 -10.84
N ASP A 125 7.64 5.05 -10.64
CA ASP A 125 8.24 5.24 -9.30
C ASP A 125 7.49 6.31 -8.51
N ILE A 126 7.21 7.47 -9.13
CA ILE A 126 6.45 8.55 -8.50
C ILE A 126 5.05 8.08 -8.11
N HIS A 127 4.37 7.36 -9.01
CA HIS A 127 3.04 6.84 -8.72
C HIS A 127 3.06 5.83 -7.58
N CYS A 128 4.01 4.88 -7.60
CA CYS A 128 4.18 3.89 -6.55
C CYS A 128 4.46 4.54 -5.19
N HIS A 129 5.40 5.51 -5.14
CA HIS A 129 5.70 6.26 -3.92
C HIS A 129 4.48 7.00 -3.38
N ARG A 130 3.71 7.66 -4.27
CA ARG A 130 2.49 8.38 -3.87
C ARG A 130 1.43 7.44 -3.33
N THR A 131 1.14 6.35 -4.03
CA THR A 131 0.16 5.36 -3.57
C THR A 131 0.57 4.77 -2.23
N LEU A 132 1.85 4.39 -2.05
CA LEU A 132 2.33 3.87 -0.78
C LEU A 132 2.19 4.90 0.36
N ALA A 133 2.51 6.17 0.10
CA ALA A 133 2.37 7.24 1.07
C ALA A 133 0.89 7.49 1.45
N GLU A 134 -0.02 7.48 0.48
CA GLU A 134 -1.46 7.62 0.71
C GLU A 134 -2.01 6.43 1.52
N TRP A 135 -1.58 5.20 1.20
CA TRP A 135 -1.93 4.01 1.98
C TRP A 135 -1.42 4.08 3.41
N HIS A 136 -0.14 4.42 3.61
CA HIS A 136 0.45 4.60 4.94
C HIS A 136 -0.30 5.67 5.75
N HIS A 137 -0.60 6.81 5.13
CA HIS A 137 -1.39 7.86 5.77
C HIS A 137 -2.78 7.38 6.18
N SER A 138 -3.48 6.65 5.30
CA SER A 138 -4.81 6.11 5.58
C SER A 138 -4.78 5.10 6.73
N LEU A 139 -3.82 4.16 6.72
CA LEU A 139 -3.65 3.18 7.79
C LEU A 139 -3.32 3.82 9.13
N PHE A 140 -2.56 4.92 9.14
CA PHE A 140 -2.22 5.66 10.35
C PHE A 140 -3.44 6.43 10.89
N VAL A 141 -4.05 7.29 10.06
CA VAL A 141 -5.09 8.24 10.47
C VAL A 141 -6.42 7.56 10.75
N ASN A 142 -6.81 6.58 9.92
CA ASN A 142 -8.11 5.89 10.04
C ASN A 142 -8.04 4.64 10.93
N HIS A 143 -6.93 4.39 11.62
CA HIS A 143 -6.84 3.28 12.56
C HIS A 143 -7.85 3.48 13.72
N PRO A 144 -8.62 2.46 14.12
CA PRO A 144 -9.59 2.58 15.20
C PRO A 144 -8.92 2.74 16.58
N ASP A 145 -7.76 2.10 16.77
CA ASP A 145 -6.93 2.28 17.96
C ASP A 145 -5.98 3.47 17.79
N GLY A 146 -5.51 4.02 18.91
CA GLY A 146 -4.49 5.07 18.92
C GLY A 146 -3.18 4.56 18.37
N VAL A 147 -2.61 5.28 17.41
CA VAL A 147 -1.34 4.93 16.75
C VAL A 147 -0.38 6.10 16.92
N TYR A 148 0.86 5.80 17.31
CA TYR A 148 1.88 6.81 17.55
C TYR A 148 3.29 6.32 17.25
N GLU A 149 4.17 7.30 17.09
CA GLU A 149 5.60 7.12 16.85
C GLU A 149 6.40 7.80 17.95
N PHE A 150 7.42 7.11 18.46
CA PHE A 150 8.42 7.62 19.39
C PHE A 150 9.81 7.66 18.74
N ASP A 151 10.62 8.63 19.14
CA ASP A 151 12.06 8.57 18.96
C ASP A 151 12.73 7.58 19.95
N LEU A 152 14.05 7.45 19.86
CA LEU A 152 14.84 6.54 20.70
C LEU A 152 14.92 6.98 22.17
N GLU A 153 14.54 8.24 22.44
CA GLU A 153 14.45 8.85 23.76
C GLU A 153 13.03 8.76 24.37
N GLY A 154 12.05 8.20 23.65
CA GLY A 154 10.69 8.01 24.14
C GLY A 154 9.81 9.26 24.04
N ARG A 155 10.13 10.18 23.11
CA ARG A 155 9.33 11.37 22.85
C ARG A 155 8.41 11.14 21.66
N PHE A 156 7.18 11.65 21.73
CA PHE A 156 6.24 11.57 20.63
C PHE A 156 6.74 12.33 19.40
N GLN A 157 6.81 11.64 18.27
CA GLN A 157 7.11 12.20 16.96
C GLN A 157 5.83 12.41 16.15
N ARG A 158 4.83 11.54 16.31
CA ARG A 158 3.52 11.60 15.64
C ARG A 158 2.45 10.87 16.46
N GLY A 159 1.19 11.25 16.27
CA GLY A 159 0.03 10.59 16.87
C GLY A 159 -1.20 10.72 15.99
N ASN A 160 -1.99 9.66 15.85
CA ASN A 160 -3.21 9.69 15.03
C ASN A 160 -4.41 10.30 15.75
N THR A 161 -5.48 10.56 15.02
CA THR A 161 -6.71 11.13 15.56
C THR A 161 -7.39 10.23 16.59
N ALA A 162 -7.23 8.91 16.52
CA ALA A 162 -7.75 8.00 17.54
C ALA A 162 -7.02 8.16 18.89
N LEU A 163 -5.71 8.38 18.87
CA LEU A 163 -4.92 8.67 20.06
C LEU A 163 -5.38 9.98 20.72
N GLU A 164 -5.64 11.02 19.92
CA GLU A 164 -6.16 12.29 20.46
C GLU A 164 -7.50 12.08 21.19
N LYS A 165 -8.39 11.26 20.62
CA LYS A 165 -9.69 10.92 21.23
C LYS A 165 -9.55 10.09 22.51
N ILE A 166 -8.59 9.16 22.54
CA ILE A 166 -8.36 8.28 23.71
C ILE A 166 -7.70 9.05 24.86
N THR A 167 -6.74 9.92 24.54
CA THR A 167 -5.91 10.58 25.55
C THR A 167 -6.44 11.95 25.98
N GLY A 168 -7.25 12.58 25.11
CA GLY A 168 -7.74 13.95 25.27
C GLY A 168 -6.72 15.03 24.91
N TYR A 169 -5.51 14.66 24.50
CA TYR A 169 -4.47 15.59 24.08
C TYR A 169 -4.41 15.68 22.56
N THR A 170 -4.24 16.89 22.04
CA THR A 170 -3.99 17.11 20.61
C THR A 170 -2.59 16.62 20.24
N GLU A 171 -2.36 16.26 18.97
CA GLU A 171 -1.05 15.86 18.46
C GLU A 171 0.01 16.91 18.83
N LYS A 172 -0.30 18.20 18.67
CA LYS A 172 0.60 19.31 19.04
C LYS A 172 1.01 19.33 20.50
N GLU A 173 0.14 18.89 21.41
CA GLU A 173 0.44 18.82 22.84
C GLU A 173 1.23 17.58 23.21
N LEU A 174 1.13 16.51 22.40
CA LEU A 174 1.90 15.28 22.59
C LEU A 174 3.32 15.42 22.03
N LEU A 175 3.47 16.05 20.86
CA LEU A 175 4.73 16.18 20.13
C LEU A 175 5.90 16.66 21.02
N GLY A 176 6.99 15.91 21.00
CA GLY A 176 8.23 16.20 21.73
C GLY A 176 8.22 15.88 23.24
N ARG A 177 7.05 15.58 23.82
CA ARG A 177 6.93 15.20 25.24
C ARG A 177 7.19 13.72 25.43
N HIS A 178 7.66 13.38 26.63
CA HIS A 178 8.02 12.00 26.94
C HIS A 178 6.78 11.20 27.37
N PHE A 179 6.62 9.96 26.88
CA PHE A 179 5.40 9.16 27.14
C PHE A 179 5.07 8.98 28.63
N ASN A 180 6.08 8.84 29.50
CA ASN A 180 5.90 8.70 30.96
C ASN A 180 5.11 9.84 31.63
N GLU A 181 5.01 11.02 31.02
CA GLU A 181 4.20 12.12 31.53
C GLU A 181 2.70 11.78 31.51
N PHE A 182 2.27 10.94 30.56
CA PHE A 182 0.88 10.55 30.34
C PHE A 182 0.52 9.21 30.99
N ILE A 183 1.49 8.56 31.64
CA ILE A 183 1.31 7.27 32.32
C ILE A 183 1.23 7.48 33.83
N ALA A 184 0.29 6.78 34.47
CA ALA A 184 0.12 6.81 35.91
C ALA A 184 1.41 6.36 36.63
N PRO A 185 1.82 7.02 37.74
CA PRO A 185 3.12 6.79 38.37
C PRO A 185 3.46 5.32 38.67
N GLY A 186 2.47 4.53 39.10
CA GLY A 186 2.66 3.10 39.41
C GLY A 186 2.94 2.19 38.21
N TYR A 187 2.68 2.66 36.98
CA TYR A 187 2.86 1.88 35.75
C TYR A 187 4.01 2.39 34.88
N ARG A 188 4.73 3.44 35.31
CA ARG A 188 5.85 4.02 34.56
C ARG A 188 7.00 3.03 34.36
N GLU A 189 7.34 2.27 35.40
CA GLU A 189 8.43 1.28 35.31
C GLU A 189 8.11 0.16 34.31
N LEU A 190 6.85 -0.32 34.30
CA LEU A 190 6.38 -1.32 33.36
C LEU A 190 6.46 -0.80 31.92
N THR A 191 5.93 0.41 31.70
CA THR A 191 5.90 1.06 30.38
C THR A 191 7.32 1.33 29.87
N GLN A 192 8.21 1.80 30.75
CA GLN A 192 9.61 2.03 30.40
C GLN A 192 10.32 0.75 29.98
N LYS A 193 10.17 -0.35 30.74
CA LYS A 193 10.75 -1.66 30.38
C LYS A 193 10.24 -2.15 29.02
N ALA A 194 8.97 -1.93 28.72
CA ALA A 194 8.39 -2.31 27.43
C ALA A 194 8.92 -1.44 26.27
N PHE A 195 9.08 -0.14 26.49
CA PHE A 195 9.73 0.77 25.53
C PHE A 195 11.19 0.38 25.29
N ASP A 196 11.96 0.15 26.36
CA ASP A 196 13.37 -0.24 26.26
C ASP A 196 13.51 -1.56 25.49
N ALA A 197 12.64 -2.55 25.72
CA ALA A 197 12.65 -3.79 24.95
C ALA A 197 12.38 -3.54 23.46
N ALA A 198 11.41 -2.69 23.11
CA ALA A 198 11.13 -2.31 21.73
C ALA A 198 12.31 -1.58 21.08
N ARG A 199 12.97 -0.67 21.82
CA ARG A 199 14.17 0.04 21.38
C ARG A 199 15.34 -0.91 21.07
N HIS A 200 15.41 -2.06 21.73
CA HIS A 200 16.41 -3.11 21.46
C HIS A 200 15.91 -4.19 20.48
N GLY A 201 14.83 -3.93 19.74
CA GLY A 201 14.35 -4.79 18.66
C GLY A 201 13.25 -5.80 19.03
N ALA A 202 12.76 -5.80 20.27
CA ALA A 202 11.77 -6.78 20.72
C ALA A 202 10.38 -6.15 20.91
N ALA A 203 9.40 -6.58 20.10
CA ALA A 203 8.02 -6.16 20.28
C ALA A 203 7.46 -6.59 21.64
N ARG A 204 6.71 -5.70 22.30
CA ARG A 204 6.11 -5.95 23.62
C ARG A 204 4.66 -5.50 23.66
N HIS A 205 3.83 -6.40 24.18
CA HIS A 205 2.43 -6.17 24.49
C HIS A 205 2.23 -6.12 26.00
N TYR A 206 1.51 -5.13 26.50
CA TYR A 206 1.27 -4.93 27.94
C TYR A 206 0.03 -4.07 28.20
N GLU A 207 -0.56 -4.21 29.38
CA GLU A 207 -1.62 -3.32 29.87
C GLU A 207 -1.01 -2.26 30.80
N THR A 208 -1.49 -1.03 30.73
CA THR A 208 -1.05 0.10 31.56
C THR A 208 -2.23 1.01 31.92
N VAL A 209 -1.97 2.05 32.70
CA VAL A 209 -2.96 3.06 33.08
C VAL A 209 -2.49 4.44 32.64
N GLY A 210 -3.27 5.08 31.78
CA GLY A 210 -3.05 6.44 31.32
C GLY A 210 -3.65 7.48 32.26
N ALA A 211 -3.12 8.70 32.18
CA ALA A 211 -3.71 9.91 32.76
C ALA A 211 -4.33 10.74 31.63
N HIS A 212 -5.65 10.93 31.66
CA HIS A 212 -6.38 11.66 30.62
C HIS A 212 -6.17 13.18 30.81
N ALA A 213 -6.33 13.96 29.75
CA ALA A 213 -6.28 15.42 29.81
C ALA A 213 -7.26 16.01 30.86
N ASP A 214 -8.45 15.42 30.99
CA ASP A 214 -9.46 15.79 31.99
C ASP A 214 -9.16 15.29 33.42
N GLY A 215 -8.02 14.64 33.65
CA GLY A 215 -7.53 14.24 34.97
C GLY A 215 -8.02 12.89 35.51
N TYR A 216 -8.91 12.20 34.79
CA TYR A 216 -9.28 10.83 35.14
C TYR A 216 -8.25 9.80 34.65
N ARG A 217 -8.32 8.58 35.20
CA ARG A 217 -7.45 7.46 34.80
C ARG A 217 -8.24 6.47 33.96
N TYR A 218 -7.57 5.90 32.97
CA TYR A 218 -8.16 4.94 32.03
C TYR A 218 -7.17 3.81 31.75
N HIS A 219 -7.68 2.66 31.36
CA HIS A 219 -6.89 1.46 31.11
C HIS A 219 -6.54 1.38 29.62
N LEU A 220 -5.25 1.18 29.35
CA LEU A 220 -4.71 1.06 28.01
C LEU A 220 -4.11 -0.33 27.81
N GLU A 221 -4.37 -0.90 26.65
CA GLU A 221 -3.65 -2.04 26.11
C GLU A 221 -2.70 -1.54 25.03
N ILE A 222 -1.40 -1.75 25.21
CA ILE A 222 -0.36 -1.18 24.34
C ILE A 222 0.47 -2.28 23.71
N THR A 223 0.74 -2.14 22.42
CA THR A 223 1.75 -2.91 21.70
C THR A 223 2.80 -1.97 21.13
N ASN A 224 4.04 -2.08 21.59
CA ASN A 224 5.19 -1.34 21.06
C ASN A 224 6.06 -2.26 20.20
N PHE A 225 6.53 -1.76 19.06
CA PHE A 225 7.44 -2.48 18.18
C PHE A 225 8.50 -1.55 17.57
N PRO A 226 9.73 -2.05 17.30
CA PRO A 226 10.80 -1.26 16.71
C PRO A 226 10.47 -0.83 15.28
N VAL A 227 10.88 0.38 14.90
CA VAL A 227 10.96 0.82 13.51
C VAL A 227 12.39 0.67 13.05
N THR A 228 12.63 -0.20 12.07
CA THR A 228 13.96 -0.45 11.51
C THR A 228 14.03 0.05 10.07
N ILE A 229 15.01 0.91 9.78
CA ILE A 229 15.29 1.42 8.43
C ILE A 229 16.74 1.04 8.11
N GLU A 230 16.95 0.37 6.97
CA GLU A 230 18.28 -0.08 6.52
C GLU A 230 19.07 -0.93 7.54
N GLY A 231 18.35 -1.61 8.45
CA GLY A 231 18.95 -2.46 9.49
C GLY A 231 19.19 -1.74 10.83
N GLU A 232 18.99 -0.43 10.90
CA GLU A 232 19.13 0.37 12.11
C GLU A 232 17.77 0.71 12.72
N ILE A 233 17.67 0.63 14.05
CA ILE A 233 16.44 1.01 14.77
C ILE A 233 16.43 2.53 14.90
N VAL A 234 15.45 3.18 14.26
CA VAL A 234 15.32 4.64 14.23
C VAL A 234 14.27 5.18 15.20
N GLY A 235 13.46 4.30 15.79
CA GLY A 235 12.39 4.69 16.70
C GLY A 235 11.53 3.51 17.13
N VAL A 236 10.45 3.82 17.85
CA VAL A 236 9.48 2.84 18.33
C VAL A 236 8.09 3.27 17.88
N TYR A 237 7.37 2.34 17.26
CA TYR A 237 5.98 2.53 16.91
C TYR A 237 5.10 1.87 17.97
N GLY A 238 3.95 2.48 18.28
CA GLY A 238 3.03 1.94 19.26
C GLY A 238 1.58 2.04 18.82
N ILE A 239 0.81 1.04 19.24
CA ILE A 239 -0.63 0.98 19.09
C ILE A 239 -1.22 0.86 20.49
N CYS A 240 -2.14 1.75 20.86
CA CYS A 240 -2.85 1.72 22.12
C CYS A 240 -4.37 1.63 21.92
N ARG A 241 -5.00 0.73 22.66
CA ARG A 241 -6.45 0.58 22.72
C ARG A 241 -6.95 0.93 24.12
N ASP A 242 -8.02 1.71 24.19
CA ASP A 242 -8.74 1.92 25.45
C ASP A 242 -9.54 0.66 25.79
N ILE A 243 -9.23 0.06 26.94
CA ILE A 243 -9.88 -1.14 27.47
C ILE A 243 -10.66 -0.85 28.76
N THR A 244 -10.91 0.42 29.07
CA THR A 244 -11.57 0.86 30.31
C THR A 244 -12.98 0.29 30.41
N GLU A 245 -13.79 0.42 29.36
CA GLU A 245 -15.15 -0.13 29.34
C GLU A 245 -15.14 -1.66 29.50
N ARG A 246 -14.24 -2.34 28.79
CA ARG A 246 -14.04 -3.79 28.90
C ARG A 246 -13.72 -4.20 30.35
N LYS A 247 -12.80 -3.51 31.01
CA LYS A 247 -12.44 -3.78 32.42
C LYS A 247 -13.60 -3.51 33.38
N HIS A 248 -14.40 -2.47 33.15
CA HIS A 248 -15.58 -2.19 33.97
C HIS A 248 -16.66 -3.26 33.83
N GLN A 249 -16.92 -3.74 32.61
CA GLN A 249 -17.86 -4.83 32.36
C GLN A 249 -17.38 -6.13 33.02
N GLU A 250 -16.11 -6.50 32.85
CA GLU A 250 -15.50 -7.68 33.49
C GLU A 250 -15.57 -7.59 35.03
N ALA A 251 -15.27 -6.43 35.61
CA ALA A 251 -15.34 -6.22 37.06
C ALA A 251 -16.78 -6.35 37.59
N SER A 252 -17.75 -5.80 36.87
CA SER A 252 -19.17 -5.85 37.24
C SER A 252 -19.70 -7.29 37.21
N LEU A 253 -19.36 -8.06 36.15
CA LEU A 253 -19.68 -9.47 36.06
C LEU A 253 -19.06 -10.28 37.21
N ARG A 254 -17.78 -10.03 37.54
CA ARG A 254 -17.12 -10.71 38.67
C ARG A 254 -17.76 -10.39 40.02
N LEU A 255 -18.20 -9.14 40.24
CA LEU A 255 -18.90 -8.74 41.46
C LEU A 255 -20.26 -9.44 41.58
N LEU A 256 -21.03 -9.48 40.49
CA LEU A 256 -22.31 -10.19 40.44
C LEU A 256 -22.12 -11.69 40.71
N GLN A 257 -21.14 -12.33 40.07
CA GLN A 257 -20.84 -13.74 40.28
C GLN A 257 -20.50 -14.03 41.75
N ARG A 258 -19.61 -13.23 42.36
CA ARG A 258 -19.27 -13.37 43.79
C ARG A 258 -20.47 -13.15 44.70
N GLY A 259 -21.36 -12.20 44.37
CA GLY A 259 -22.59 -11.98 45.12
C GLY A 259 -23.55 -13.16 45.07
N ILE A 260 -23.66 -13.81 43.91
CA ILE A 260 -24.49 -15.01 43.72
C ILE A 260 -23.87 -16.22 44.44
N GLU A 261 -22.55 -16.40 44.36
CA GLU A 261 -21.82 -17.47 45.05
C GLU A 261 -21.89 -17.36 46.57
N ALA A 262 -21.79 -16.13 47.11
CA ALA A 262 -21.87 -15.87 48.55
C ALA A 262 -23.31 -15.80 49.10
N SER A 263 -24.33 -15.94 48.25
CA SER A 263 -25.73 -15.93 48.67
C SER A 263 -26.03 -17.13 49.58
N PRO A 264 -26.66 -16.92 50.75
CA PRO A 264 -27.09 -18.03 51.61
C PRO A 264 -28.27 -18.81 51.03
N ASN A 265 -28.95 -18.25 50.02
CA ASN A 265 -30.04 -18.91 49.31
C ASN A 265 -29.49 -19.65 48.08
N GLY A 266 -30.03 -20.84 47.81
CA GLY A 266 -29.76 -21.58 46.58
C GLY A 266 -30.20 -20.79 45.34
N VAL A 267 -29.27 -20.54 44.43
CA VAL A 267 -29.49 -19.86 43.15
C VAL A 267 -29.18 -20.84 42.03
N LEU A 268 -30.12 -20.99 41.10
CA LEU A 268 -30.00 -21.83 39.92
C LEU A 268 -30.46 -21.02 38.70
N MET A 269 -29.76 -21.19 37.58
CA MET A 269 -30.15 -20.60 36.29
C MET A 269 -30.31 -21.71 35.26
N ALA A 270 -31.35 -21.61 34.44
CA ALA A 270 -31.64 -22.53 33.35
C ALA A 270 -31.68 -21.77 32.01
N ASP A 271 -31.24 -22.41 30.94
CA ASP A 271 -31.30 -21.83 29.60
C ASP A 271 -32.69 -22.03 28.99
N ALA A 272 -33.50 -20.97 28.98
CA ALA A 272 -34.84 -20.99 28.42
C ALA A 272 -34.90 -21.09 26.88
N SER A 273 -33.76 -20.96 26.19
CA SER A 273 -33.68 -21.06 24.73
C SER A 273 -33.52 -22.49 24.20
N GLN A 274 -33.20 -23.45 25.08
CA GLN A 274 -33.04 -24.86 24.73
C GLN A 274 -34.22 -25.70 25.20
N ASP A 275 -34.58 -26.72 24.41
CA ASP A 275 -35.56 -27.72 24.82
C ASP A 275 -35.12 -28.39 26.13
N GLN A 276 -36.09 -28.63 27.02
CA GLN A 276 -35.90 -29.14 28.39
C GLN A 276 -35.26 -28.18 29.40
N MET A 277 -34.93 -26.94 29.03
CA MET A 277 -34.43 -25.89 29.94
C MET A 277 -33.29 -26.38 30.85
N PRO A 278 -32.14 -26.80 30.28
CA PRO A 278 -31.04 -27.35 31.07
C PRO A 278 -30.53 -26.33 32.09
N LEU A 279 -30.18 -26.81 33.29
CA LEU A 279 -29.50 -26.00 34.30
C LEU A 279 -28.10 -25.63 33.80
N VAL A 280 -27.84 -24.34 33.67
CA VAL A 280 -26.55 -23.80 33.22
C VAL A 280 -25.68 -23.29 34.37
N TYR A 281 -26.28 -23.08 35.55
CA TYR A 281 -25.57 -22.63 36.73
C TYR A 281 -26.31 -23.04 38.01
N ALA A 282 -25.57 -23.43 39.03
CA ALA A 282 -26.05 -23.59 40.40
C ALA A 282 -24.97 -23.09 41.36
N ASN A 283 -25.35 -22.28 42.36
CA ASN A 283 -24.41 -21.80 43.37
C ASN A 283 -24.15 -22.86 44.46
N GLU A 284 -23.15 -22.64 45.30
CA GLU A 284 -22.73 -23.60 46.33
C GLU A 284 -23.84 -23.87 47.37
N ALA A 285 -24.66 -22.87 47.70
CA ALA A 285 -25.79 -23.01 48.63
C ALA A 285 -26.91 -23.92 48.11
N PHE A 286 -27.07 -24.08 46.79
CA PHE A 286 -28.01 -25.04 46.21
C PHE A 286 -27.45 -26.48 46.21
N CYS A 287 -26.13 -26.61 46.09
CA CYS A 287 -25.45 -27.90 46.02
C CYS A 287 -25.17 -28.54 47.38
N ARG A 288 -25.38 -27.81 48.48
CA ARG A 288 -25.24 -28.29 49.87
C ARG A 288 -26.60 -28.67 50.44
#